data_AF-A0A937ZJM9-F1
#
_entry.id   AF-A0A937ZJM9-F1
#
_cell.length_a   1.000
_cell.length_b   1.000
_cell.length_c   1.000
_cell.angle_alpha   90.00
_cell.angle_beta   90.00
_cell.angle_gamma   90.00
#
_symmetry.space_group_name_H-M   'P 1'
#
loop_
_entity.id
_entity.type
_entity.pdbx_description
1 polymer ?
#
loop_
_entity_poly.entity_id
_entity_poly.type
_entity_poly.pdbx_seq_one_letter_code
_entity_poly.pdbx_strand_id
1 'polypeptide(L)'
;MAIERTFSIIKPDATRRNLTGQVNARLEGAGLRIVAQKRVRLSRAQAEAFYAVHKERPFYKSLCDFMTSGPVVVQVLEGEGAVEKNRAVMGATDPAKAAPGTIRKDFAESIEANSAHGSDSAANAAIE
;
A
#
# COMPACT_ATOMS: atom_id res chain seq x y z
N MET A 1 10.05 16.00 14.83
CA MET A 1 8.89 16.45 14.01
C MET A 1 7.60 15.89 14.62
N ALA A 2 6.42 16.24 14.14
CA ALA A 2 5.18 15.65 14.64
C ALA A 2 5.13 14.14 14.32
N ILE A 3 4.62 13.34 15.25
CA ILE A 3 4.34 11.92 15.00
C ILE A 3 3.10 11.85 14.10
N GLU A 4 3.24 11.23 12.94
CA GLU A 4 2.18 11.04 11.96
C GLU A 4 1.73 9.59 11.91
N ARG A 5 0.50 9.38 11.43
CA ARG A 5 0.00 8.06 11.03
C ARG A 5 -0.32 8.07 9.55
N THR A 6 -0.05 6.95 8.88
CA THR A 6 -0.43 6.72 7.49
C THR A 6 -1.04 5.34 7.35
N PHE A 7 -1.94 5.20 6.38
CA PHE A 7 -2.52 3.92 6.01
C PHE A 7 -1.64 3.22 4.96
N SER A 8 -1.53 1.90 5.06
CA SER A 8 -0.82 1.06 4.12
C SER A 8 -1.61 -0.22 3.85
N ILE A 9 -1.55 -0.70 2.60
CA ILE A 9 -2.08 -2.01 2.21
C ILE A 9 -0.97 -2.81 1.56
N ILE A 10 -0.76 -4.05 2.01
CA ILE A 10 -0.03 -5.08 1.28
C ILE A 10 -1.03 -5.81 0.38
N LYS A 11 -0.84 -5.64 -0.93
CA LYS A 11 -1.82 -5.98 -1.97
C LYS A 11 -1.90 -7.49 -2.24
N PRO A 12 -2.93 -7.97 -2.97
CA PRO A 12 -3.15 -9.41 -3.18
C PRO A 12 -2.01 -10.15 -3.88
N ASP A 13 -1.25 -9.47 -4.75
CA ASP A 13 -0.04 -10.06 -5.37
C ASP A 13 1.01 -10.42 -4.33
N ALA A 14 1.30 -9.49 -3.42
CA ALA A 14 2.30 -9.68 -2.37
C ALA A 14 1.86 -10.72 -1.33
N THR A 15 0.58 -10.74 -0.95
CA THR A 15 0.07 -11.72 0.01
C THR A 15 0.00 -13.13 -0.57
N ARG A 16 -0.39 -13.29 -1.85
CA ARG A 16 -0.36 -14.58 -2.57
C ARG A 16 1.05 -15.15 -2.68
N ARG A 17 2.05 -14.27 -2.78
CA ARG A 17 3.48 -14.62 -2.91
C ARG A 17 4.22 -14.71 -1.58
N ASN A 18 3.51 -14.69 -0.44
CA ASN A 18 4.08 -14.78 0.90
C ASN A 18 5.11 -13.67 1.22
N LEU A 19 4.92 -12.46 0.68
CA LEU A 19 5.84 -11.33 0.85
C LEU A 19 5.51 -10.41 2.03
N THR A 20 4.45 -10.68 2.80
CA THR A 20 4.00 -9.84 3.93
C THR A 20 5.14 -9.52 4.91
N GLY A 21 5.89 -10.53 5.34
CA GLY A 21 7.00 -10.32 6.29
C GLY A 21 8.12 -9.47 5.70
N GLN A 22 8.43 -9.63 4.42
CA GLN A 22 9.46 -8.84 3.75
C GLN A 22 9.05 -7.38 3.58
N VAL A 23 7.78 -7.13 3.25
CA VAL A 23 7.23 -5.77 3.16
C VAL A 23 7.24 -5.10 4.54
N ASN A 24 6.80 -5.79 5.59
CA ASN A 24 6.83 -5.26 6.96
C ASN A 24 8.25 -4.92 7.40
N ALA A 25 9.22 -5.81 7.14
CA ALA A 25 10.62 -5.57 7.49
C ALA A 25 11.18 -4.32 6.79
N ARG A 26 10.76 -3.98 5.57
CA ARG A 26 11.16 -2.73 4.89
C ARG A 26 10.59 -1.49 5.57
N LEU A 27 9.32 -1.55 5.98
CA LEU A 27 8.65 -0.44 6.66
C LEU A 27 9.25 -0.22 8.06
N GLU A 28 9.43 -1.29 8.83
CA GLU A 28 10.05 -1.28 10.15
C GLU A 28 11.52 -0.83 10.09
N GLY A 29 12.27 -1.32 9.11
CA GLY A 29 13.66 -0.90 8.86
C GLY A 29 13.81 0.57 8.48
N ALA A 30 12.76 1.21 7.96
CA ALA A 30 12.71 2.64 7.71
C ALA A 30 12.28 3.47 8.94
N GLY A 31 12.15 2.82 10.11
CA GLY A 31 11.76 3.46 11.36
C GLY A 31 10.26 3.71 11.49
N LEU A 32 9.42 3.09 10.67
CA LEU A 32 7.97 3.12 10.83
C LEU A 32 7.52 2.00 11.76
N ARG A 33 6.59 2.29 12.66
CA ARG A 33 6.01 1.28 13.56
C ARG A 33 4.64 0.86 13.09
N ILE A 34 4.39 -0.43 13.01
CA ILE A 34 3.05 -0.98 12.76
C ILE A 34 2.25 -0.89 14.08
N VAL A 35 1.26 0.01 14.14
CA VAL A 35 0.45 0.22 15.36
C VAL A 35 -0.93 -0.46 15.27
N ALA A 36 -1.36 -0.85 14.08
CA ALA A 36 -2.52 -1.72 13.86
C ALA A 36 -2.31 -2.50 12.57
N GLN A 37 -2.72 -3.78 12.55
CA GLN A 37 -2.62 -4.61 11.35
C GLN A 37 -3.71 -5.68 11.33
N LYS A 38 -4.32 -5.90 10.17
CA LYS A 38 -5.33 -6.95 9.99
C LYS A 38 -5.24 -7.56 8.59
N ARG A 39 -5.35 -8.87 8.49
CA ARG A 39 -5.57 -9.56 7.22
C ARG A 39 -7.07 -9.60 6.92
N VAL A 40 -7.46 -9.10 5.75
CA VAL A 40 -8.87 -9.02 5.34
C VAL A 40 -9.00 -9.41 3.87
N ARG A 41 -10.20 -9.85 3.47
CA ARG A 41 -10.58 -9.92 2.06
C ARG A 41 -11.57 -8.81 1.80
N LEU A 42 -11.21 -7.88 0.92
CA LEU A 42 -12.08 -6.75 0.59
C LEU A 42 -13.28 -7.26 -0.22
N SER A 43 -14.46 -6.77 0.13
CA SER A 43 -15.62 -6.85 -0.77
C SER A 43 -15.45 -5.86 -1.93
N ARG A 44 -16.18 -6.09 -3.03
CA ARG A 44 -16.22 -5.17 -4.16
C ARG A 44 -16.61 -3.76 -3.75
N ALA A 45 -17.65 -3.62 -2.94
CA ALA A 45 -18.11 -2.32 -2.44
C ALA A 45 -17.04 -1.59 -1.61
N GLN A 46 -16.27 -2.31 -0.79
CA GLN A 46 -15.16 -1.72 -0.02
C GLN A 46 -14.03 -1.23 -0.92
N ALA A 47 -13.62 -2.03 -1.91
CA ALA A 47 -12.58 -1.63 -2.86
C ALA A 47 -13.00 -0.41 -3.70
N GLU A 48 -14.25 -0.39 -4.17
CA GLU A 48 -14.82 0.73 -4.93
C GLU A 48 -14.92 2.01 -4.08
N ALA A 49 -15.39 1.90 -2.84
CA ALA A 49 -15.44 3.04 -1.93
C ALA A 49 -14.03 3.59 -1.64
N PHE A 50 -13.06 2.72 -1.40
CA PHE A 50 -11.68 3.11 -1.11
C PHE A 50 -11.01 3.80 -2.31
N TYR A 51 -11.20 3.27 -3.52
CA TYR A 51 -10.62 3.84 -4.74
C TYR A 51 -11.53 4.84 -5.47
N ALA A 52 -12.56 5.38 -4.81
CA ALA A 52 -13.57 6.24 -5.44
C ALA A 52 -12.97 7.48 -6.13
N VAL A 53 -11.85 8.01 -5.64
CA VAL A 53 -11.09 9.11 -6.28
C VAL A 53 -10.62 8.78 -7.70
N HIS A 54 -10.53 7.49 -8.03
CA HIS A 54 -10.15 7.01 -9.35
C HIS A 54 -11.35 6.57 -10.20
N LYS A 55 -12.60 6.76 -9.77
CA LYS A 55 -13.80 6.21 -10.44
C LYS A 55 -13.88 6.52 -11.95
N GLU A 56 -13.46 7.71 -12.36
CA GLU A 56 -13.48 8.16 -13.76
C GLU A 56 -12.23 7.70 -14.56
N ARG A 57 -11.30 6.98 -13.94
CA ARG A 57 -10.06 6.51 -14.58
C ARG A 57 -10.32 5.16 -15.28
N PRO A 58 -9.73 4.93 -16.47
CA PRO A 58 -9.98 3.70 -17.23
C PRO A 58 -9.54 2.42 -16.51
N PHE A 59 -8.59 2.51 -15.57
CA PHE A 59 -8.10 1.38 -14.77
C PHE A 59 -8.90 1.12 -13.49
N TYR A 60 -9.93 1.93 -13.16
CA TYR A 60 -10.63 1.82 -11.88
C TYR A 60 -11.28 0.45 -11.66
N LYS A 61 -11.94 -0.06 -12.69
CA LYS A 61 -12.64 -1.34 -12.61
C LYS A 61 -11.67 -2.49 -12.37
N SER A 62 -10.56 -2.52 -13.13
CA SER A 62 -9.52 -3.55 -13.00
C SER A 62 -8.80 -3.45 -11.67
N LEU A 63 -8.53 -2.23 -11.17
CA LEU A 63 -7.97 -2.02 -9.84
C LEU A 63 -8.86 -2.61 -8.74
N CYS A 64 -10.17 -2.38 -8.80
CA CYS A 64 -11.11 -2.94 -7.84
C CYS A 64 -11.24 -4.46 -7.97
N ASP A 65 -11.18 -5.02 -9.19
CA ASP A 65 -11.18 -6.46 -9.42
C ASP A 65 -9.92 -7.10 -8.84
N PHE A 66 -8.76 -6.47 -9.07
CA PHE A 66 -7.49 -6.90 -8.54
C PHE A 66 -7.48 -6.89 -7.01
N MET A 67 -7.91 -5.79 -6.38
CA MET A 67 -7.89 -5.63 -4.92
C MET A 67 -8.87 -6.57 -4.18
N THR A 68 -9.83 -7.15 -4.90
CA THR A 68 -10.80 -8.13 -4.36
C THR A 68 -10.47 -9.58 -4.73
N SER A 69 -9.47 -9.79 -5.58
CA SER A 69 -9.04 -11.11 -6.05
C SER A 69 -8.49 -12.03 -4.95
N GLY A 70 -8.02 -11.45 -3.84
CA GLY A 70 -7.43 -12.19 -2.73
C GLY A 70 -7.37 -11.38 -1.44
N PRO A 71 -6.86 -11.98 -0.35
CA PRO A 71 -6.69 -11.27 0.90
C PRO A 71 -5.60 -10.20 0.80
N VAL A 72 -5.80 -9.09 1.49
CA VAL A 72 -4.81 -8.04 1.71
C VAL A 72 -4.40 -8.01 3.18
N VAL A 73 -3.30 -7.34 3.49
CA VAL A 73 -2.98 -6.90 4.85
C VAL A 73 -3.12 -5.39 4.90
N VAL A 74 -4.06 -4.89 5.70
CA VAL A 74 -4.22 -3.46 5.96
C VAL A 74 -3.52 -3.12 7.27
N GLN A 75 -2.86 -1.97 7.30
CA GLN A 75 -2.07 -1.56 8.47
C GLN A 75 -1.99 -0.05 8.64
N VAL A 76 -1.89 0.37 9.90
CA VAL A 76 -1.57 1.75 10.28
C VAL A 76 -0.11 1.80 10.69
N LEU A 77 0.63 2.69 10.06
CA LEU A 77 2.04 2.95 10.33
C LEU A 77 2.18 4.28 11.07
N GLU A 78 2.98 4.32 12.13
CA GLU A 78 3.25 5.51 12.93
C GLU A 78 4.74 5.86 12.93
N GLY A 79 5.06 7.14 12.79
CA GLY A 79 6.43 7.65 12.84
C GLY A 79 6.53 9.13 12.45
N GLU A 80 7.72 9.71 12.60
CA GLU A 80 7.97 11.07 12.09
C GLU A 80 7.96 11.08 10.56
N GLY A 81 7.10 11.91 9.94
CA GLY A 81 6.96 11.97 8.49
C GLY A 81 6.46 10.66 7.86
N ALA A 82 5.55 9.96 8.54
CA ALA A 82 5.15 8.60 8.20
C ALA A 82 4.60 8.48 6.78
N VAL A 83 3.82 9.46 6.32
CA VAL A 83 3.23 9.47 4.97
C VAL A 83 4.34 9.49 3.92
N GLU A 84 5.28 10.43 4.02
CA GLU A 84 6.38 10.57 3.07
C GLU A 84 7.32 9.36 3.11
N LYS A 85 7.70 8.90 4.31
CA LYS A 85 8.57 7.72 4.48
C LYS A 85 7.95 6.46 3.90
N ASN A 86 6.67 6.21 4.15
CA ASN A 86 5.97 5.05 3.56
C ASN A 86 6.04 5.10 2.03
N ARG A 87 5.79 6.27 1.42
CA ARG A 87 5.89 6.45 -0.03
C ARG A 87 7.31 6.24 -0.56
N ALA A 88 8.32 6.73 0.15
CA ALA A 88 9.72 6.54 -0.21
C ALA A 88 10.11 5.05 -0.19
N VAL A 89 9.71 4.32 0.86
CA VAL A 89 9.95 2.87 1.00
C VAL A 89 9.22 2.07 -0.08
N MET A 90 7.99 2.48 -0.44
CA MET A 90 7.24 1.85 -1.53
C MET A 90 7.91 2.03 -2.89
N GLY A 91 8.42 3.23 -3.18
CA GLY A 91 8.98 3.60 -4.49
C GLY A 91 7.91 4.00 -5.52
N ALA A 92 8.35 4.35 -6.74
CA ALA A 92 7.48 4.78 -7.82
C ALA A 92 6.43 3.71 -8.18
N THR A 93 5.20 4.14 -8.52
CA THR A 93 4.08 3.23 -8.85
C THR A 93 4.41 2.26 -9.97
N ASP A 94 5.18 2.72 -10.97
CA ASP A 94 5.74 1.90 -12.03
C ASP A 94 7.08 1.31 -11.56
N PRO A 95 7.18 -0.03 -11.38
CA PRO A 95 8.39 -0.66 -10.87
C PRO A 95 9.58 -0.53 -11.81
N ALA A 96 9.36 -0.29 -13.11
CA ALA A 96 10.46 0.02 -14.03
C ALA A 96 11.17 1.33 -13.66
N LYS A 97 10.44 2.26 -13.05
CA LYS A 97 10.92 3.59 -12.61
C LYS A 97 11.24 3.65 -11.12
N ALA A 98 10.96 2.59 -10.36
CA ALA A 98 11.23 2.54 -8.94
C ALA A 98 12.74 2.37 -8.66
N ALA A 99 13.24 3.05 -7.63
CA ALA A 99 14.64 2.98 -7.24
C ALA A 99 14.99 1.60 -6.63
N PRO A 100 16.22 1.09 -6.81
CA PRO A 100 16.68 -0.13 -6.15
C PRO A 100 16.44 -0.14 -4.65
N GLY A 101 15.99 -1.26 -4.10
CA GLY A 101 15.73 -1.42 -2.67
C GLY A 101 14.38 -0.91 -2.19
N THR A 102 13.55 -0.34 -3.07
CA THR A 102 12.15 -0.04 -2.77
C THR A 102 11.27 -1.28 -2.93
N ILE A 103 10.14 -1.33 -2.20
CA ILE A 103 9.20 -2.46 -2.28
C ILE A 103 8.78 -2.73 -3.72
N ARG A 104 8.44 -1.69 -4.49
CA ARG A 104 7.99 -1.86 -5.87
C ARG A 104 9.10 -2.33 -6.80
N LYS A 105 10.33 -1.86 -6.61
CA LYS A 105 11.44 -2.33 -7.44
C LYS A 105 11.75 -3.81 -7.22
N ASP A 106 11.69 -4.24 -5.98
CA ASP A 106 12.13 -5.59 -5.60
C ASP A 106 10.99 -6.63 -5.73
N PHE A 107 9.72 -6.21 -5.59
CA PHE A 107 8.61 -7.16 -5.43
C PHE A 107 7.46 -6.99 -6.41
N ALA A 108 7.24 -5.83 -7.04
CA ALA A 108 6.08 -5.63 -7.92
C ALA A 108 6.12 -6.52 -9.16
N GLU A 109 4.96 -7.02 -9.58
CA GLU A 109 4.80 -7.75 -10.85
C GLU A 109 4.50 -6.78 -12.01
N SER A 110 3.79 -5.69 -11.75
CA SER A 110 3.40 -4.69 -12.75
C SER A 110 2.99 -3.36 -12.11
N ILE A 111 2.50 -2.40 -12.91
CA ILE A 111 1.96 -1.12 -12.42
C ILE A 111 0.71 -1.34 -11.56
N GLU A 112 -0.15 -2.30 -11.91
CA GLU A 112 -1.38 -2.61 -11.16
C GLU A 112 -1.07 -3.50 -9.93
N ALA A 113 -0.32 -4.59 -10.16
CA ALA A 113 0.17 -5.52 -9.16
C ALA A 113 1.52 -5.05 -8.57
N ASN A 114 1.48 -3.88 -7.93
CA ASN A 114 2.67 -3.20 -7.41
C ASN A 114 2.89 -3.39 -5.90
N SER A 115 2.39 -4.48 -5.34
CA SER A 115 2.65 -5.00 -3.99
C SER A 115 2.18 -4.16 -2.80
N ALA A 116 2.14 -2.82 -2.89
CA ALA A 116 1.78 -1.96 -1.78
C ALA A 116 0.99 -0.70 -2.19
N HIS A 117 0.05 -0.30 -1.32
CA HIS A 117 -0.59 1.02 -1.26
C HIS A 117 -0.09 1.77 -0.03
N GLY A 118 -0.08 3.10 -0.12
CA GLY A 118 0.07 3.98 1.02
C GLY A 118 -0.50 5.36 0.70
N SER A 119 -1.02 6.03 1.73
CA SER A 119 -1.64 7.35 1.59
C SER A 119 -0.69 8.34 0.92
N ASP A 120 -1.24 9.30 0.16
CA ASP A 120 -0.47 10.32 -0.54
C ASP A 120 -0.30 11.63 0.24
N SER A 121 -1.06 11.80 1.31
CA SER A 121 -1.12 13.01 2.14
C SER A 121 -1.63 12.67 3.53
N ALA A 122 -1.37 13.55 4.51
CA ALA A 122 -1.90 13.41 5.87
C ALA A 122 -3.44 13.47 5.91
N ALA A 123 -4.06 14.24 5.01
CA ALA A 123 -5.52 14.32 4.90
C ALA A 123 -6.12 12.99 4.43
N ASN A 124 -5.57 12.40 3.36
CA ASN A 124 -6.03 11.10 2.89
C ASN A 124 -5.71 9.99 3.90
N ALA A 125 -4.56 10.06 4.58
CA ALA A 125 -4.21 9.13 5.66
C ALA A 125 -5.20 9.12 6.84
N ALA A 126 -5.93 10.22 7.08
CA ALA A 126 -6.94 10.30 8.13
C ALA A 126 -8.31 9.76 7.68
N ILE A 127 -8.57 9.73 6.37
CA ILE A 127 -9.80 9.22 5.76
C ILE A 127 -9.70 7.71 5.52
N GLU A 128 -8.53 7.26 5.03
CA GLU A 128 -8.19 5.85 4.77
C GLU A 128 -8.08 5.02 6.05
#